data_AF-A0A7C2RIU8-F1
#
_entry.id   AF-A0A7C2RIU8-F1
#
_cell.length_a   1.000
_cell.length_b   1.000
_cell.length_c   1.000
_cell.angle_alpha   90.00
_cell.angle_beta   90.00
_cell.angle_gamma   90.00
#
_symmetry.space_group_name_H-M   'P 1'
#
loop_
_entity.id
_entity.type
_entity.pdbx_description
1 polymer ?
#
loop_
_entity_poly.entity_id
_entity_poly.type
_entity_poly.pdbx_seq_one_letter_code
_entity_poly.pdbx_strand_id
1 'polypeptide(L)'
;MKSIKIIRSIVLILLTATMAHGQTENLNYDPDLAEKLGADEYGMKNYIFVLLKTGDNRTTDRAFIDSCFTGHLDNIGRLAEMNKVVVAGPFGQNEDHLRGIFILDAASLDEARELLDTDPAISAGLLKPLLYPWYGSAALPEYLKSADRIWKKDI
;
A
#
# COMPACT_ATOMS: atom_id res chain seq x y z
N MET A 1 -7.29 7.94 62.70
CA MET A 1 -7.83 6.91 61.77
C MET A 1 -8.72 7.46 60.65
N LYS A 2 -9.67 8.39 60.91
CA LYS A 2 -10.51 9.01 59.86
C LYS A 2 -9.71 9.79 58.81
N SER A 3 -8.69 10.55 59.23
CA SER A 3 -7.86 11.38 58.34
C SER A 3 -7.00 10.57 57.36
N ILE A 4 -6.54 9.37 57.76
CA ILE A 4 -5.76 8.46 56.91
C ILE A 4 -6.64 7.81 55.82
N LYS A 5 -7.93 7.56 56.12
CA LYS A 5 -8.88 7.08 55.11
C LYS A 5 -9.21 8.16 54.07
N ILE A 6 -9.35 9.41 54.50
CA ILE A 6 -9.61 10.56 53.62
C ILE A 6 -8.41 10.81 52.69
N ILE A 7 -7.18 10.75 53.21
CA ILE A 7 -5.95 10.92 52.40
C ILE A 7 -5.82 9.80 51.36
N ARG A 8 -6.12 8.54 51.71
CA ARG A 8 -6.12 7.42 50.76
C ARG A 8 -7.18 7.56 49.66
N SER A 9 -8.37 8.06 49.97
CA SER A 9 -9.42 8.32 48.97
C SER A 9 -9.06 9.45 48.01
N ILE A 10 -8.38 10.51 48.48
CA ILE A 10 -7.95 11.63 47.64
C ILE A 10 -6.83 11.21 46.68
N VAL A 11 -5.87 10.38 47.13
CA VAL A 11 -4.80 9.85 46.27
C VAL A 11 -5.35 8.92 45.17
N LEU A 12 -6.40 8.15 45.46
CA LEU A 12 -7.04 7.26 44.47
C LEU A 12 -7.80 8.04 43.38
N ILE A 13 -8.42 9.17 43.74
CA ILE A 13 -9.11 10.06 42.77
C ILE A 13 -8.09 10.80 41.89
N LEU A 14 -6.95 11.23 42.45
CA LEU A 14 -5.91 11.91 41.67
C LEU A 14 -5.23 10.98 40.63
N LEU A 15 -5.15 9.67 40.90
CA LEU A 15 -4.59 8.68 39.98
C LEU A 15 -5.50 8.35 38.78
N THR A 16 -6.81 8.59 38.87
CA THR A 16 -7.76 8.31 37.78
C THR A 16 -7.89 9.47 36.80
N ALA A 17 -7.69 10.71 37.26
CA ALA A 17 -7.76 11.91 36.42
C ALA A 17 -6.60 12.03 35.39
N THR A 18 -5.45 11.40 35.65
CA THR A 18 -4.30 11.42 34.74
C THR A 18 -4.39 10.41 33.60
N MET A 19 -5.28 9.42 33.68
CA MET A 19 -5.47 8.41 32.62
C MET A 19 -6.38 8.89 31.48
N ALA A 20 -7.11 9.99 31.66
CA ALA A 20 -8.08 10.50 30.69
C ALA A 20 -7.50 11.50 29.67
N HIS A 21 -6.20 11.82 29.73
CA HIS A 21 -5.57 12.88 28.93
C HIS A 21 -4.76 12.37 27.73
N GLY A 22 -5.09 11.18 27.20
CA GLY A 22 -4.22 10.49 26.22
C GLY A 22 -4.71 10.40 24.78
N GLN A 23 -5.99 10.63 24.49
CA GLN A 23 -6.53 10.48 23.12
C GLN A 23 -7.16 11.80 22.68
N THR A 24 -6.43 12.57 21.86
CA THR A 24 -7.03 13.61 21.03
C THR A 24 -7.93 12.93 20.00
N GLU A 25 -9.25 13.08 20.15
CA GLU A 25 -10.20 12.64 19.13
C GLU A 25 -9.97 13.43 17.83
N ASN A 26 -9.83 12.71 16.71
CA ASN A 26 -9.79 13.33 15.40
C ASN A 26 -11.21 13.78 15.01
N LEU A 27 -11.49 15.08 15.08
CA LEU A 27 -12.80 15.65 14.73
C LEU A 27 -13.21 15.41 13.27
N ASN A 28 -12.26 15.06 12.40
CA ASN A 28 -12.52 14.71 11.00
C ASN A 28 -12.70 13.20 10.77
N TYR A 29 -12.74 12.39 11.84
CA TYR A 29 -12.90 10.95 11.71
C TYR A 29 -14.25 10.61 11.06
N ASP A 30 -14.17 9.85 9.97
CA ASP A 30 -15.30 9.34 9.22
C ASP A 30 -15.30 7.81 9.34
N PRO A 31 -16.17 7.22 10.18
CA PRO A 31 -16.19 5.78 10.42
C PRO A 31 -16.61 4.98 9.19
N ASP A 32 -17.52 5.52 8.36
CA ASP A 32 -17.99 4.83 7.15
C ASP A 32 -16.87 4.77 6.11
N LEU A 33 -16.09 5.84 5.98
CA LEU A 33 -14.91 5.87 5.13
C LEU A 33 -13.82 4.95 5.63
N ALA A 34 -13.58 4.91 6.95
CA ALA A 34 -12.60 4.00 7.56
C ALA A 34 -12.96 2.53 7.30
N GLU A 35 -14.22 2.14 7.52
CA GLU A 35 -14.71 0.79 7.23
C GLU A 35 -14.56 0.45 5.75
N LYS A 36 -15.03 1.35 4.86
CA LYS A 36 -14.96 1.16 3.40
C LYS A 36 -13.54 0.92 2.91
N LEU A 37 -12.56 1.64 3.48
CA LEU A 37 -11.16 1.54 3.07
C LEU A 37 -10.40 0.42 3.79
N GLY A 38 -11.01 -0.20 4.79
CA GLY A 38 -10.38 -1.23 5.64
C GLY A 38 -9.31 -0.65 6.55
N ALA A 39 -9.51 0.59 7.02
CA ALA A 39 -8.59 1.27 7.91
C ALA A 39 -8.68 0.72 9.34
N ASP A 40 -7.53 0.60 10.00
CA ASP A 40 -7.44 0.41 11.45
C ASP A 40 -7.65 1.72 12.22
N GLU A 41 -7.48 1.69 13.55
CA GLU A 41 -7.64 2.86 14.43
C GLU A 41 -6.69 4.03 14.11
N TYR A 42 -5.63 3.78 13.33
CA TYR A 42 -4.66 4.78 12.90
C TYR A 42 -4.95 5.33 11.49
N GLY A 43 -5.99 4.85 10.80
CA GLY A 43 -6.27 5.23 9.41
C GLY A 43 -5.40 4.47 8.39
N MET A 44 -4.86 3.31 8.78
CA MET A 44 -3.83 2.58 8.04
C MET A 44 -4.29 1.15 7.75
N LYS A 45 -3.62 0.47 6.82
CA LYS A 45 -3.77 -0.98 6.60
C LYS A 45 -2.52 -1.61 6.00
N ASN A 46 -2.49 -2.93 5.97
CA ASN A 46 -1.42 -3.68 5.32
C ASN A 46 -1.65 -3.78 3.80
N TYR A 47 -0.57 -3.62 3.06
CA TYR A 47 -0.43 -3.80 1.62
C TYR A 47 0.80 -4.66 1.35
N ILE A 48 1.04 -4.99 0.08
CA ILE A 48 2.32 -5.53 -0.37
C ILE A 48 3.05 -4.48 -1.21
N PHE A 49 4.19 -4.00 -0.71
CA PHE A 49 5.11 -3.16 -1.46
C PHE A 49 5.99 -4.02 -2.35
N VAL A 50 6.09 -3.66 -3.63
CA VAL A 50 6.86 -4.39 -4.63
C VAL A 50 7.92 -3.48 -5.24
N LEU A 51 9.16 -3.94 -5.24
CA LEU A 51 10.23 -3.38 -6.06
C LEU A 51 10.43 -4.25 -7.29
N LEU A 52 10.43 -3.65 -8.47
CA LEU A 52 10.75 -4.33 -9.71
C LEU A 52 12.22 -4.09 -10.07
N LYS A 53 12.96 -5.18 -10.32
CA LYS A 53 14.31 -5.16 -10.89
C LYS A 53 14.31 -5.77 -12.29
N THR A 54 15.38 -5.57 -13.04
CA THR A 54 15.62 -6.36 -14.26
C THR A 54 15.75 -7.84 -13.88
N GLY A 55 15.01 -8.70 -14.59
CA GLY A 55 15.03 -10.14 -14.36
C GLY A 55 16.21 -10.85 -15.02
N ASP A 56 16.20 -12.17 -14.98
CA ASP A 56 17.32 -13.02 -15.42
C ASP A 56 17.22 -13.44 -16.91
N ASN A 57 16.10 -13.12 -17.58
CA ASN A 57 15.98 -13.31 -19.02
C ASN A 57 16.96 -12.39 -19.78
N ARG A 58 17.70 -12.97 -20.73
CA ARG A 58 18.74 -12.30 -21.55
C ARG A 58 18.42 -12.32 -23.05
N THR A 59 17.17 -12.61 -23.41
CA THR A 59 16.71 -12.55 -24.80
C THR A 59 16.98 -11.17 -25.39
N THR A 60 17.25 -11.15 -26.69
CA THR A 60 17.44 -9.93 -27.49
C THR A 60 16.36 -9.77 -28.56
N ASP A 61 15.36 -10.67 -28.57
CA ASP A 61 14.21 -10.57 -29.46
C ASP A 61 13.34 -9.37 -29.07
N ARG A 62 13.47 -8.30 -29.86
CA ARG A 62 12.77 -7.05 -29.61
C ARG A 62 11.26 -7.19 -29.74
N ALA A 63 10.76 -8.00 -30.67
CA ALA A 63 9.31 -8.16 -30.86
C ALA A 63 8.68 -8.85 -29.64
N PHE A 64 9.37 -9.86 -29.10
CA PHE A 64 8.96 -10.53 -27.86
C PHE A 64 8.98 -9.58 -26.66
N ILE A 65 10.09 -8.85 -26.48
CA ILE A 65 10.25 -7.89 -25.36
C ILE A 65 9.15 -6.82 -25.41
N ASP A 66 8.95 -6.20 -26.57
CA ASP A 66 7.94 -5.15 -26.75
C ASP A 66 6.55 -5.69 -26.44
N SER A 67 6.21 -6.90 -26.92
CA SER A 67 4.93 -7.55 -26.61
C SER A 67 4.74 -7.82 -25.11
N CYS A 68 5.78 -8.24 -24.40
CA CYS A 68 5.70 -8.45 -22.95
C CYS A 68 5.46 -7.15 -22.19
N PHE A 69 6.12 -6.04 -22.59
CA PHE A 69 5.96 -4.76 -21.92
C PHE A 69 4.65 -4.05 -22.28
N THR A 70 4.08 -4.25 -23.47
CA THR A 70 2.69 -3.85 -23.75
C THR A 70 1.74 -4.59 -22.81
N GLY A 71 1.86 -5.91 -22.71
CA GLY A 71 1.03 -6.71 -21.80
C GLY A 71 1.23 -6.35 -20.32
N HIS A 72 2.44 -5.92 -19.93
CA HIS A 72 2.72 -5.39 -18.59
C HIS A 72 1.88 -4.14 -18.28
N LEU A 73 1.85 -3.16 -19.18
CA LEU A 73 1.07 -1.94 -19.02
C LEU A 73 -0.44 -2.24 -18.99
N ASP A 74 -0.92 -3.11 -19.89
CA ASP A 74 -2.31 -3.55 -19.90
C ASP A 74 -2.70 -4.24 -18.58
N ASN A 75 -1.80 -5.05 -18.03
CA ASN A 75 -2.02 -5.73 -16.75
C ASN A 75 -2.08 -4.74 -15.58
N ILE A 76 -1.22 -3.70 -15.56
CA ILE A 76 -1.27 -2.64 -14.56
C ILE A 76 -2.64 -1.93 -14.63
N GLY A 77 -3.10 -1.57 -15.83
CA GLY A 77 -4.41 -0.94 -16.02
C GLY A 77 -5.56 -1.80 -15.46
N ARG A 78 -5.59 -3.08 -15.86
CA ARG A 78 -6.58 -4.06 -15.35
C ARG A 78 -6.54 -4.17 -13.82
N LEU A 79 -5.35 -4.25 -13.22
CA LEU A 79 -5.22 -4.34 -11.77
C LEU A 79 -5.64 -3.04 -11.07
N ALA A 80 -5.45 -1.88 -11.70
CA ALA A 80 -5.85 -0.58 -11.15
C ALA A 80 -7.38 -0.45 -11.16
N GLU A 81 -8.06 -0.88 -12.23
CA GLU A 81 -9.52 -0.96 -12.30
C GLU A 81 -10.11 -1.87 -11.21
N MET A 82 -9.38 -2.94 -10.86
CA MET A 82 -9.75 -3.85 -9.77
C MET A 82 -9.37 -3.34 -8.37
N ASN A 83 -8.76 -2.15 -8.26
CA ASN A 83 -8.14 -1.61 -7.03
C ASN A 83 -7.10 -2.56 -6.40
N LYS A 84 -6.49 -3.44 -7.19
CA LYS A 84 -5.47 -4.40 -6.72
C LYS A 84 -4.05 -3.85 -6.82
N VAL A 85 -3.78 -2.93 -7.73
CA VAL A 85 -2.60 -2.06 -7.67
C VAL A 85 -3.05 -0.64 -7.37
N VAL A 86 -2.65 -0.14 -6.20
CA VAL A 86 -3.05 1.20 -5.74
C VAL A 86 -2.00 2.24 -6.04
N VAL A 87 -0.73 1.84 -6.25
CA VAL A 87 0.34 2.69 -6.78
C VAL A 87 1.14 1.89 -7.79
N ALA A 88 1.41 2.47 -8.94
CA ALA A 88 2.33 1.94 -9.93
C ALA A 88 3.16 3.08 -10.55
N GLY A 89 4.45 2.84 -10.78
CA GLY A 89 5.27 3.81 -11.46
C GLY A 89 6.71 3.34 -11.70
N PRO A 90 7.36 3.86 -12.76
CA PRO A 90 8.76 3.55 -13.03
C PRO A 90 9.67 4.32 -12.06
N PHE A 91 10.83 3.73 -11.77
CA PHE A 91 11.95 4.50 -11.25
C PHE A 91 12.66 5.22 -12.40
N GLY A 92 13.20 6.40 -12.09
CA GLY A 92 14.21 7.02 -12.95
C GLY A 92 15.53 6.24 -12.94
N GLN A 93 16.53 6.73 -13.67
CA GLN A 93 17.87 6.15 -13.63
C GLN A 93 18.42 6.15 -12.20
N ASN A 94 18.91 4.99 -11.75
CA ASN A 94 19.42 4.78 -10.40
C ASN A 94 20.53 3.71 -10.39
N GLU A 95 21.37 3.72 -9.36
CA GLU A 95 22.50 2.80 -9.20
C GLU A 95 22.05 1.38 -8.78
N ASP A 96 20.85 1.26 -8.21
CA ASP A 96 20.29 0.01 -7.70
C ASP A 96 19.58 -0.85 -8.76
N HIS A 97 19.60 -0.40 -10.02
CA HIS A 97 18.93 -1.04 -11.16
C HIS A 97 17.44 -1.31 -10.93
N LEU A 98 16.79 -0.46 -10.15
CA LEU A 98 15.35 -0.51 -9.93
C LEU A 98 14.61 -0.01 -11.17
N ARG A 99 13.52 -0.69 -11.52
CA ARG A 99 12.73 -0.47 -12.73
C ARG A 99 11.40 0.19 -12.43
N GLY A 100 10.76 -0.20 -11.33
CA GLY A 100 9.50 0.39 -10.89
C GLY A 100 9.10 -0.06 -9.50
N ILE A 101 7.98 0.49 -9.03
CA ILE A 101 7.30 0.08 -7.80
C ILE A 101 5.87 -0.33 -8.08
N PHE A 102 5.36 -1.23 -7.26
CA PHE A 102 3.93 -1.37 -7.02
C PHE A 102 3.61 -1.26 -5.52
N ILE A 103 2.41 -0.78 -5.20
CA ILE A 103 1.75 -1.05 -3.92
C ILE A 103 0.49 -1.83 -4.26
N LEU A 104 0.42 -3.08 -3.80
CA LEU A 104 -0.69 -3.98 -4.06
C LEU A 104 -1.62 -4.07 -2.85
N ASP A 105 -2.93 -3.98 -3.09
CA ASP A 105 -3.97 -4.29 -2.11
C ASP A 105 -4.27 -5.80 -2.12
N ALA A 106 -3.39 -6.52 -1.42
CA ALA A 106 -3.41 -7.97 -1.29
C ALA A 106 -3.29 -8.35 0.20
N ALA A 107 -4.06 -9.35 0.62
CA ALA A 107 -4.12 -9.83 2.00
C ALA A 107 -2.87 -10.64 2.39
N SER A 108 -2.09 -11.10 1.42
CA SER A 108 -0.90 -11.91 1.66
C SER A 108 0.14 -11.78 0.55
N LEU A 109 1.37 -12.25 0.84
CA LEU A 109 2.42 -12.37 -0.17
C LEU A 109 2.06 -13.35 -1.29
N ASP A 110 1.25 -14.38 -1.00
CA ASP A 110 0.85 -15.38 -2.00
C ASP A 110 -0.18 -14.81 -2.97
N GLU A 111 -1.19 -14.10 -2.47
CA GLU A 111 -2.12 -13.36 -3.32
C GLU A 111 -1.37 -12.33 -4.18
N ALA A 112 -0.40 -11.61 -3.60
CA ALA A 112 0.42 -10.68 -4.38
C ALA A 112 1.23 -11.37 -5.48
N ARG A 113 1.76 -12.59 -5.24
CA ARG A 113 2.42 -13.37 -6.29
C ARG A 113 1.45 -13.76 -7.38
N GLU A 114 0.26 -14.24 -7.03
CA GLU A 114 -0.77 -14.59 -8.02
C GLU A 114 -1.16 -13.39 -8.90
N LEU A 115 -1.28 -12.19 -8.30
CA LEU A 115 -1.53 -10.96 -9.06
C LEU A 115 -0.36 -10.64 -10.00
N LEU A 116 0.89 -10.77 -9.54
CA LEU A 116 2.08 -10.49 -10.34
C LEU A 116 2.34 -11.54 -11.43
N ASP A 117 1.95 -12.80 -11.22
CA ASP A 117 2.15 -13.88 -12.20
C ASP A 117 1.30 -13.71 -13.46
N THR A 118 0.30 -12.83 -13.42
CA THR A 118 -0.49 -12.42 -14.59
C THR A 118 0.23 -11.42 -15.51
N ASP A 119 1.36 -10.87 -15.09
CA ASP A 119 2.14 -9.87 -15.82
C ASP A 119 3.13 -10.54 -16.79
N PRO A 120 2.96 -10.37 -18.12
CA PRO A 120 3.81 -11.04 -19.08
C PRO A 120 5.30 -10.71 -18.95
N ALA A 121 5.67 -9.51 -18.49
CA ALA A 121 7.08 -9.14 -18.29
C ALA A 121 7.68 -9.84 -17.06
N ILE A 122 6.87 -10.13 -16.04
CA ILE A 122 7.29 -10.90 -14.86
C ILE A 122 7.33 -12.39 -15.22
N SER A 123 6.29 -12.95 -15.82
CA SER A 123 6.24 -14.38 -16.18
C SER A 123 7.33 -14.75 -17.20
N ALA A 124 7.68 -13.84 -18.11
CA ALA A 124 8.80 -14.00 -19.03
C ALA A 124 10.18 -13.82 -18.37
N GLY A 125 10.26 -13.42 -17.10
CA GLY A 125 11.51 -13.17 -16.38
C GLY A 125 12.28 -11.94 -16.88
N LEU A 126 11.62 -11.00 -17.58
CA LEU A 126 12.20 -9.71 -17.97
C LEU A 126 12.23 -8.74 -16.78
N LEU A 127 11.25 -8.86 -15.89
CA LEU A 127 11.19 -8.17 -14.60
C LEU A 127 11.23 -9.19 -13.46
N LYS A 128 11.83 -8.79 -12.34
CA LYS A 128 11.91 -9.58 -11.11
C LYS A 128 11.32 -8.80 -9.95
N PRO A 129 10.18 -9.22 -9.40
CA PRO A 129 9.57 -8.56 -8.25
C PRO A 129 10.24 -8.98 -6.94
N LEU A 130 10.40 -8.01 -6.03
CA LEU A 130 10.76 -8.21 -4.62
C LEU A 130 9.59 -7.69 -3.77
N LEU A 131 8.98 -8.58 -2.99
CA LEU A 131 7.74 -8.31 -2.27
C LEU A 131 8.00 -8.12 -0.77
N TYR A 132 7.38 -7.12 -0.18
CA TYR A 132 7.48 -6.79 1.24
C TYR A 132 6.10 -6.44 1.79
N PRO A 133 5.66 -7.04 2.91
CA PRO A 133 4.52 -6.51 3.65
C PRO A 133 4.80 -5.06 4.04
N TRP A 134 3.85 -4.16 3.79
CA TRP A 134 4.01 -2.75 4.06
C TRP A 134 2.75 -2.17 4.69
N TYR A 135 2.93 -1.48 5.80
CA TYR A 135 1.88 -0.80 6.53
C TYR A 135 1.81 0.66 6.07
N GLY A 136 0.67 1.04 5.49
CA GLY A 136 0.50 2.32 4.81
C GLY A 136 -0.90 2.89 4.97
N SER A 137 -1.12 4.10 4.48
CA SER A 137 -2.43 4.75 4.60
C SER A 137 -3.52 3.95 3.87
N ALA A 138 -4.64 3.71 4.56
CA ALA A 138 -5.80 3.07 3.95
C ALA A 138 -6.44 3.95 2.85
N ALA A 139 -6.12 5.25 2.82
CA ALA A 139 -6.62 6.21 1.86
C ALA A 139 -5.95 6.17 0.48
N LEU A 140 -4.92 5.34 0.26
CA LEU A 140 -4.22 5.27 -1.04
C LEU A 140 -5.17 5.02 -2.23
N PRO A 141 -6.15 4.09 -2.20
CA PRO A 141 -7.04 3.90 -3.34
C PRO A 141 -7.84 5.15 -3.74
N GLU A 142 -8.05 6.11 -2.84
CA GLU A 142 -8.81 7.33 -3.16
C GLU A 142 -8.08 8.23 -4.17
N TYR A 143 -6.75 8.19 -4.23
CA TYR A 143 -6.02 8.99 -5.23
C TYR A 143 -6.22 8.45 -6.65
N LEU A 144 -6.53 7.15 -6.84
CA LEU A 144 -6.72 6.56 -8.16
C LEU A 144 -7.79 7.32 -8.97
N LYS A 145 -8.89 7.74 -8.33
CA LYS A 145 -9.94 8.57 -8.95
C LYS A 145 -9.40 9.91 -9.46
N SER A 146 -8.42 10.47 -8.75
CA SER A 146 -7.77 11.71 -9.18
C SER A 146 -6.76 11.44 -10.27
N ALA A 147 -5.96 10.37 -10.16
CA ALA A 147 -4.98 9.97 -11.15
C ALA A 147 -5.60 9.75 -12.53
N ASP A 148 -6.77 9.10 -12.58
CA ASP A 148 -7.53 8.88 -13.81
C ASP A 148 -7.96 10.18 -14.52
N ARG A 149 -8.08 11.29 -13.79
CA ARG A 149 -8.61 12.55 -14.32
C ARG A 149 -7.53 13.53 -14.79
N ILE A 150 -6.25 13.22 -14.60
CA ILE A 150 -5.16 14.20 -14.79
C ILE A 150 -4.21 13.88 -15.94
N TRP A 151 -4.35 12.72 -16.60
CA TRP A 151 -3.58 12.39 -17.79
C TRP A 151 -4.31 12.86 -19.06
N LYS A 152 -3.53 13.19 -20.11
CA LYS A 152 -4.06 13.66 -21.41
C LYS A 152 -3.92 12.63 -22.54
N LYS A 153 -3.00 11.70 -22.35
CA LYS A 153 -2.67 10.60 -23.26
C LYS A 153 -2.25 9.42 -22.40
N ASP A 154 -2.64 8.23 -22.82
CA ASP A 154 -2.14 6.98 -22.24
C ASP A 154 -0.64 6.81 -22.55
N ILE A 155 0.05 6.10 -21.64
CA ILE A 155 1.49 5.79 -21.72
C ILE A 155 1.67 4.46 -22.43
#